data_AF-A0A927PG74-F1
#
_entry.id   AF-A0A927PG74-F1
#
_cell.length_a   1.000
_cell.length_b   1.000
_cell.length_c   1.000
_cell.angle_alpha   90.00
_cell.angle_beta   90.00
_cell.angle_gamma   90.00
#
_symmetry.space_group_name_H-M   'P 1'
#
loop_
_entity.id
_entity.type
_entity.pdbx_description
1 polymer ?
#
loop_
_entity_poly.entity_id
_entity_poly.type
_entity_poly.pdbx_seq_one_letter_code
_entity_poly.pdbx_strand_id
1 'polypeptide(L)'
;MEGSNHTVFSHRKEFSMTAIPLIANRKKAVVGVLLFALLFAACHTPFSLWALLFLYLLGPVALCTMTLTGGVLPAAAAVILSGLGLYRAFGVGSMVCMLCYLVPTWLLFMGLYMYKVRYTVCFAAMIACQVITQAATLLVLNSIVGGELFVKASEAICSLIEYSDFGDMLLITMAQYGLVSLSGDLMDGAVLMTELGYVLTDPARQELLLSLRSMLITMLTALLPGMLISHSVETALLSHVWPRHRLQRLSAPPEELTEMPGAPEGDEMPHISLWHIPRPWGLRIGILGAGYFLTTSANPALSMLGQMFFSLFTVVFSIQGVATLNFVQHRRGTSYPWRVALPIVLTLFLPNTLTFLGIMDQMTNMRQLRPPVRRPDDDTDPRNDEF
;
A
#
# COMPACT_ATOMS: atom_id res chain seq x y z
N MET A 1 59.71 -23.01 -3.10
CA MET A 1 58.81 -23.34 -4.21
C MET A 1 57.41 -22.90 -3.80
N GLU A 2 57.18 -21.60 -3.96
CA GLU A 2 55.87 -20.97 -3.84
C GLU A 2 55.08 -21.28 -5.11
N GLY A 3 53.79 -21.57 -4.97
CA GLY A 3 52.96 -21.87 -6.13
C GLY A 3 51.47 -21.85 -5.80
N SER A 4 50.80 -20.86 -6.38
CA SER A 4 49.38 -20.87 -6.74
C SER A 4 48.36 -20.37 -5.71
N ASN A 5 48.45 -19.07 -5.39
CA ASN A 5 47.26 -18.26 -5.12
C ASN A 5 46.41 -18.19 -6.41
N HIS A 6 45.30 -18.91 -6.46
CA HIS A 6 44.23 -18.64 -7.43
C HIS A 6 43.49 -17.38 -7.01
N THR A 7 44.02 -16.24 -7.42
CA THR A 7 43.25 -14.99 -7.56
C THR A 7 42.26 -15.18 -8.70
N VAL A 8 41.03 -15.58 -8.38
CA VAL A 8 39.91 -15.49 -9.30
C VAL A 8 39.67 -14.01 -9.57
N PHE A 9 40.22 -13.55 -10.69
CA PHE A 9 40.10 -12.19 -11.18
C PHE A 9 38.63 -11.81 -11.34
N SER A 10 38.25 -10.81 -10.54
CA SER A 10 37.05 -10.03 -10.61
C SER A 10 36.92 -9.33 -11.98
N HIS A 11 36.15 -9.93 -12.89
CA HIS A 11 35.49 -9.16 -13.95
C HIS A 11 34.09 -8.73 -13.51
N ARG A 12 34.05 -7.99 -12.40
CA ARG A 12 32.89 -7.13 -12.11
C ARG A 12 33.02 -5.95 -13.06
N LYS A 13 32.22 -5.92 -14.14
CA LYS A 13 32.02 -4.69 -14.92
C LYS A 13 31.73 -3.59 -13.91
N GLU A 14 32.67 -2.66 -13.74
CA GLU A 14 32.37 -1.36 -13.16
C GLU A 14 31.32 -0.73 -14.07
N PHE A 15 30.06 -0.99 -13.75
CA PHE A 15 28.95 -0.20 -14.25
C PHE A 15 29.17 1.20 -13.67
N SER A 16 29.93 2.01 -14.40
CA SER A 16 29.87 3.45 -14.32
C SER A 16 28.44 3.85 -14.72
N MET A 17 27.51 3.70 -13.78
CA MET A 17 26.13 4.15 -13.89
C MET A 17 26.16 5.68 -13.85
N THR A 18 26.45 6.25 -15.00
CA THR A 18 26.10 7.61 -15.36
C THR A 18 24.58 7.80 -15.19
N ALA A 19 24.17 9.02 -14.87
CA ALA A 19 22.82 9.46 -14.50
C ALA A 19 21.66 8.69 -15.16
N ILE A 20 20.52 8.58 -14.44
CA ILE A 20 19.28 8.00 -14.99
C ILE A 20 19.03 8.61 -16.38
N PRO A 21 19.05 7.82 -17.46
CA PRO A 21 19.00 8.36 -18.79
C PRO A 21 17.65 9.03 -19.03
N LEU A 22 17.65 10.08 -19.84
CA LEU A 22 16.42 10.77 -20.22
C LEU A 22 15.42 9.79 -20.86
N ILE A 23 15.94 8.86 -21.66
CA ILE A 23 15.23 7.70 -22.22
C ILE A 23 16.13 6.47 -22.07
N ALA A 24 15.73 5.51 -21.22
CA ALA A 24 16.47 4.27 -20.98
C ALA A 24 16.20 3.22 -22.06
N ASN A 25 14.92 3.02 -22.41
CA ASN A 25 14.49 2.03 -23.38
C ASN A 25 13.26 2.53 -24.13
N ARG A 26 13.40 2.76 -25.45
CA ARG A 26 12.34 3.35 -26.29
C ARG A 26 11.03 2.54 -26.25
N LYS A 27 11.10 1.20 -26.31
CA LYS A 27 9.89 0.35 -26.29
C LYS A 27 9.15 0.49 -24.97
N LYS A 28 9.86 0.44 -23.84
CA LYS A 28 9.27 0.57 -22.50
C LYS A 28 8.77 1.98 -22.21
N ALA A 29 9.48 3.00 -22.69
CA ALA A 29 9.05 4.39 -22.62
C ALA A 29 7.71 4.59 -23.34
N VAL A 30 7.57 4.09 -24.57
CA VAL A 30 6.32 4.17 -25.34
C VAL A 30 5.20 3.41 -24.64
N VAL A 31 5.43 2.18 -24.19
CA VAL A 31 4.40 1.39 -23.48
C VAL A 31 3.94 2.09 -22.21
N GLY A 32 4.88 2.66 -21.43
CA GLY A 32 4.55 3.39 -20.22
C GLY A 32 3.72 4.64 -20.49
N VAL A 33 4.11 5.46 -21.46
CA VAL A 33 3.34 6.66 -21.85
C VAL A 33 1.96 6.30 -22.40
N LEU A 34 1.86 5.24 -23.22
CA LEU A 34 0.57 4.75 -23.73
C LEU A 34 -0.36 4.29 -22.62
N LEU A 35 0.15 3.60 -21.59
CA LEU A 35 -0.64 3.19 -20.43
C LEU A 35 -1.25 4.42 -19.72
N PHE A 36 -0.45 5.45 -19.48
CA PHE A 36 -0.93 6.68 -18.84
C PHE A 36 -1.83 7.53 -19.76
N ALA A 37 -1.63 7.48 -21.07
CA ALA A 37 -2.55 8.07 -22.05
C ALA A 37 -3.91 7.35 -22.06
N LEU A 38 -3.93 6.03 -21.90
CA LEU A 38 -5.16 5.26 -21.73
C LEU A 38 -5.86 5.58 -20.41
N LEU A 39 -5.12 5.75 -19.31
CA LEU A 39 -5.67 6.22 -18.04
C LEU A 39 -6.25 7.63 -18.16
N PHE A 40 -5.55 8.54 -18.85
CA PHE A 40 -6.06 9.87 -19.19
C PHE A 40 -7.38 9.78 -19.96
N ALA A 41 -7.46 8.92 -20.98
CA ALA A 41 -8.69 8.71 -21.73
C ALA A 41 -9.80 8.12 -20.84
N ALA A 42 -9.47 7.17 -19.95
CA ALA A 42 -10.40 6.58 -19.00
C ALA A 42 -10.96 7.62 -18.01
N CYS A 43 -10.19 8.65 -17.64
CA CYS A 43 -10.69 9.78 -16.86
C CYS A 43 -11.86 10.53 -17.55
N HIS A 44 -12.05 10.40 -18.86
CA HIS A 44 -13.16 11.02 -19.60
C HIS A 44 -14.35 10.09 -19.84
N THR A 45 -14.33 8.89 -19.27
CA THR A 45 -15.38 7.88 -19.40
C THR A 45 -16.09 7.71 -18.05
N PRO A 46 -17.19 6.93 -17.95
CA PRO A 46 -17.75 6.51 -16.66
C PRO A 46 -16.75 5.80 -15.73
N PHE A 47 -15.55 5.45 -16.23
CA PHE A 47 -14.47 4.86 -15.44
C PHE A 47 -13.56 5.90 -14.73
N SER A 48 -13.94 7.18 -14.69
CA SER A 48 -13.12 8.24 -14.10
C SER A 48 -12.75 7.99 -12.63
N LEU A 49 -13.66 7.42 -11.84
CA LEU A 49 -13.40 7.08 -10.44
C LEU A 49 -12.38 5.94 -10.30
N TRP A 50 -12.45 4.94 -11.18
CA TRP A 50 -11.47 3.85 -11.23
C TRP A 50 -10.09 4.34 -11.66
N ALA A 51 -10.04 5.28 -12.61
CA ALA A 51 -8.79 5.91 -13.02
C ALA A 51 -8.16 6.73 -11.87
N LEU A 52 -8.98 7.46 -11.09
CA LEU A 52 -8.54 8.16 -9.88
C LEU A 52 -7.95 7.18 -8.86
N LEU A 53 -8.66 6.09 -8.54
CA LEU A 53 -8.19 5.06 -7.63
C LEU A 53 -6.88 4.42 -8.12
N PHE A 54 -6.78 4.12 -9.41
CA PHE A 54 -5.56 3.58 -9.99
C PHE A 54 -4.37 4.53 -9.83
N LEU A 55 -4.56 5.82 -10.14
CA LEU A 55 -3.52 6.83 -10.01
C LEU A 55 -3.08 7.04 -8.57
N TYR A 56 -4.01 6.98 -7.61
CA TYR A 56 -3.69 7.12 -6.19
C TYR A 56 -2.98 5.86 -5.64
N LEU A 57 -3.48 4.67 -5.98
CA LEU A 57 -2.97 3.40 -5.44
C LEU A 57 -1.66 2.94 -6.10
N LEU A 58 -1.57 3.06 -7.43
CA LEU A 58 -0.48 2.48 -8.24
C LEU A 58 0.36 3.53 -8.97
N GLY A 59 -0.06 4.80 -8.98
CA GLY A 59 0.69 5.89 -9.62
C GLY A 59 2.15 6.00 -9.16
N PRO A 60 2.45 6.03 -7.84
CA PRO A 60 3.83 6.13 -7.37
C PRO A 60 4.70 4.97 -7.87
N VAL A 61 4.17 3.74 -7.78
CA VAL A 61 4.85 2.52 -8.20
C VAL A 61 5.12 2.54 -9.71
N ALA A 62 4.12 2.92 -10.50
CA ALA A 62 4.21 3.01 -11.95
C ALA A 62 5.24 4.07 -12.38
N LEU A 63 5.24 5.25 -11.74
CA LEU A 63 6.21 6.31 -12.02
C LEU A 63 7.64 5.91 -11.69
N CYS A 64 7.89 5.36 -10.49
CA CYS A 64 9.22 4.88 -10.11
C CYS A 64 9.71 3.74 -11.04
N THR A 65 8.81 2.83 -11.44
CA THR A 65 9.14 1.75 -12.39
C THR A 65 9.50 2.30 -13.76
N MET A 66 8.70 3.23 -14.27
CA MET A 66 8.93 3.85 -15.57
C MET A 66 10.19 4.69 -15.58
N THR A 67 10.54 5.33 -14.46
CA THR A 67 11.79 6.09 -14.32
C THR A 67 13.01 5.19 -14.53
N LEU A 68 13.06 4.01 -13.89
CA LEU A 68 14.19 3.09 -14.06
C LEU A 68 14.19 2.34 -15.38
N THR A 69 13.00 2.01 -15.92
CA THR A 69 12.90 1.13 -17.10
C THR A 69 12.74 1.86 -18.42
N GLY A 70 12.08 3.02 -18.42
CA GLY A 70 11.77 3.86 -19.59
C GLY A 70 12.59 5.15 -19.63
N GLY A 71 12.96 5.72 -18.47
CA GLY A 71 13.72 6.96 -18.32
C GLY A 71 12.93 8.09 -17.66
N VAL A 72 13.57 9.23 -17.47
CA VAL A 72 12.98 10.40 -16.78
C VAL A 72 11.88 11.06 -17.62
N LEU A 73 12.09 11.19 -18.94
CA LEU A 73 11.14 11.86 -19.84
C LEU A 73 9.76 11.18 -19.90
N PRO A 74 9.64 9.85 -20.09
CA PRO A 74 8.33 9.20 -20.08
C PRO A 74 7.65 9.31 -18.72
N ALA A 75 8.39 9.26 -17.61
CA ALA A 75 7.86 9.48 -16.26
C ALA A 75 7.25 10.90 -16.09
N ALA A 76 7.98 11.93 -16.53
CA ALA A 76 7.46 13.31 -16.54
C ALA A 76 6.21 13.45 -17.41
N ALA A 77 6.20 12.85 -18.60
CA ALA A 77 5.04 12.86 -19.49
C ALA A 77 3.82 12.20 -18.84
N ALA A 78 3.99 11.08 -18.13
CA ALA A 78 2.90 10.43 -17.41
C ALA A 78 2.34 11.27 -16.27
N VAL A 79 3.18 11.98 -15.51
CA VAL A 79 2.71 12.93 -14.48
C VAL A 79 1.86 14.01 -15.12
N ILE A 80 2.33 14.62 -16.21
CA ILE A 80 1.60 15.68 -16.93
C ILE A 80 0.26 15.15 -17.46
N LEU A 81 0.27 14.00 -18.14
CA LEU A 81 -0.94 13.38 -18.67
C LEU A 81 -1.94 13.06 -17.55
N SER A 82 -1.49 12.47 -16.45
CA SER A 82 -2.36 12.14 -15.32
C SER A 82 -2.97 13.40 -14.69
N GLY A 83 -2.17 14.45 -14.51
CA GLY A 83 -2.64 15.73 -13.98
C GLY A 83 -3.67 16.40 -14.89
N LEU A 84 -3.43 16.42 -16.20
CA LEU A 84 -4.38 16.93 -17.18
C LEU A 84 -5.69 16.12 -17.22
N GLY A 85 -5.59 14.79 -17.06
CA GLY A 85 -6.75 13.89 -17.07
C GLY A 85 -7.66 14.15 -15.90
N LEU A 86 -7.08 14.28 -14.71
CA LEU A 86 -7.80 14.61 -13.49
C LEU A 86 -8.33 16.05 -13.53
N TYR A 87 -7.55 17.02 -13.99
CA TYR A 87 -8.01 18.39 -14.19
C TYR A 87 -9.30 18.44 -15.00
N ARG A 88 -9.35 17.69 -16.10
CA ARG A 88 -10.54 17.69 -16.96
C ARG A 88 -11.72 16.92 -16.36
N ALA A 89 -11.45 15.83 -15.63
CA ALA A 89 -12.49 14.96 -15.08
C ALA A 89 -13.12 15.52 -13.80
N PHE A 90 -12.30 16.11 -12.92
CA PHE A 90 -12.69 16.49 -11.56
C PHE A 90 -12.25 17.92 -11.19
N GLY A 91 -11.69 18.69 -12.12
CA GLY A 91 -11.30 20.08 -11.92
C GLY A 91 -9.91 20.28 -11.30
N VAL A 92 -9.54 21.54 -11.08
CA VAL A 92 -8.21 21.97 -10.59
C VAL A 92 -7.81 21.29 -9.28
N GLY A 93 -8.76 21.16 -8.34
CA GLY A 93 -8.47 20.58 -7.02
C GLY A 93 -7.87 19.18 -7.11
N SER A 94 -8.45 18.32 -7.95
CA SER A 94 -7.96 16.95 -8.15
C SER A 94 -6.56 16.89 -8.75
N MET A 95 -6.24 17.80 -9.68
CA MET A 95 -4.93 17.91 -10.29
C MET A 95 -3.89 18.31 -9.24
N VAL A 96 -4.19 19.32 -8.42
CA VAL A 96 -3.30 19.78 -7.34
C VAL A 96 -3.05 18.64 -6.35
N CYS A 97 -4.10 17.96 -5.89
CA CYS A 97 -3.98 16.80 -5.00
C CYS A 97 -3.07 15.72 -5.59
N MET A 98 -3.25 15.37 -6.86
CA MET A 98 -2.44 14.36 -7.52
C MET A 98 -0.98 14.80 -7.69
N LEU A 99 -0.72 16.06 -8.03
CA LEU A 99 0.64 16.57 -8.16
C LEU A 99 1.35 16.62 -6.81
N CYS A 100 0.67 17.07 -5.75
CA CYS A 100 1.17 17.05 -4.37
C CYS A 100 1.51 15.63 -3.90
N TYR A 101 0.78 14.63 -4.39
CA TYR A 101 0.99 13.23 -4.06
C TYR A 101 2.13 12.58 -4.87
N LEU A 102 2.10 12.69 -6.20
CA LEU A 102 2.99 11.92 -7.10
C LEU A 102 4.35 12.57 -7.32
N VAL A 103 4.42 13.89 -7.43
CA VAL A 103 5.67 14.59 -7.79
C VAL A 103 6.74 14.45 -6.71
N PRO A 104 6.46 14.70 -5.41
CA PRO A 104 7.51 14.61 -4.40
C PRO A 104 8.04 13.19 -4.23
N THR A 105 7.17 12.17 -4.27
CA THR A 105 7.57 10.76 -4.20
C THR A 105 8.45 10.38 -5.39
N TRP A 106 8.10 10.82 -6.61
CA TRP A 106 8.89 10.59 -7.81
C TRP A 106 10.26 11.25 -7.76
N LEU A 107 10.31 12.54 -7.39
CA LEU A 107 11.56 13.30 -7.28
C LEU A 107 12.48 12.75 -6.19
N LEU A 108 11.93 12.39 -5.03
CA LEU A 108 12.70 11.78 -3.96
C LEU A 108 13.30 10.44 -4.41
N PHE A 109 12.50 9.59 -5.05
CA PHE A 109 12.99 8.32 -5.59
C PHE A 109 14.15 8.54 -6.57
N MET A 110 14.01 9.50 -7.49
CA MET A 110 15.07 9.87 -8.42
C MET A 110 16.34 10.33 -7.70
N GLY A 111 16.21 11.23 -6.73
CA GLY A 111 17.34 11.74 -5.95
C GLY A 111 18.05 10.62 -5.19
N LEU A 112 17.30 9.80 -4.45
CA LEU A 112 17.84 8.65 -3.70
C LEU A 112 18.59 7.67 -4.61
N TYR A 113 18.07 7.42 -5.81
CA TYR A 113 18.72 6.56 -6.78
C TYR A 113 19.99 7.20 -7.37
N MET A 114 19.93 8.47 -7.75
CA MET A 114 21.08 9.20 -8.32
C MET A 114 22.24 9.33 -7.32
N TYR A 115 21.94 9.59 -6.04
CA TYR A 115 22.94 9.73 -4.99
C TYR A 115 23.40 8.38 -4.38
N LYS A 116 22.91 7.25 -4.90
CA LYS A 116 23.27 5.90 -4.44
C LYS A 116 23.13 5.75 -2.92
N VAL A 117 22.05 6.30 -2.38
CA VAL A 117 21.79 6.25 -0.94
C VAL A 117 21.57 4.79 -0.52
N ARG A 118 22.02 4.45 0.69
CA ARG A 118 21.87 3.11 1.28
C ARG A 118 20.43 2.64 1.24
N TYR A 119 20.20 1.34 1.04
CA TYR A 119 18.85 0.80 0.85
C TYR A 119 17.92 1.12 2.03
N THR A 120 18.40 0.94 3.26
CA THR A 120 17.62 1.18 4.48
C THR A 120 17.19 2.63 4.62
N VAL A 121 18.09 3.56 4.30
CA VAL A 121 17.81 5.01 4.31
C VAL A 121 16.84 5.38 3.19
N CYS A 122 16.99 4.79 2.01
CA CYS A 122 16.04 5.00 0.92
C CYS A 122 14.63 4.57 1.30
N PHE A 123 14.49 3.37 1.87
CA PHE A 123 13.20 2.83 2.27
C PHE A 123 12.52 3.70 3.32
N ALA A 124 13.25 4.10 4.37
CA ALA A 124 12.74 4.99 5.40
C ALA A 124 12.33 6.36 4.84
N ALA A 125 13.15 6.95 3.96
CA ALA A 125 12.86 8.22 3.32
C ALA A 125 11.62 8.16 2.42
N MET A 126 11.44 7.07 1.67
CA MET A 126 10.25 6.85 0.84
C MET A 126 8.98 6.72 1.69
N ILE A 127 9.02 6.01 2.82
CA ILE A 127 7.87 5.93 3.74
C ILE A 127 7.54 7.33 4.27
N ALA A 128 8.53 8.05 4.80
CA ALA A 128 8.33 9.39 5.35
C ALA A 128 7.73 10.34 4.31
N CYS A 129 8.27 10.33 3.09
CA CYS A 129 7.74 11.13 1.98
C CYS A 129 6.30 10.78 1.67
N GLN A 130 5.97 9.49 1.57
CA GLN A 130 4.61 9.04 1.25
C GLN A 130 3.59 9.44 2.32
N VAL A 131 3.96 9.33 3.60
CA VAL A 131 3.11 9.79 4.71
C VAL A 131 2.90 11.30 4.63
N ILE A 132 3.96 12.08 4.39
CA ILE A 132 3.90 13.54 4.29
C ILE A 132 3.06 13.97 3.10
N THR A 133 3.23 13.36 1.92
CA THR A 133 2.49 13.73 0.71
C THR A 133 1.02 13.36 0.81
N GLN A 134 0.68 12.22 1.42
CA GLN A 134 -0.71 11.86 1.68
C GLN A 134 -1.37 12.80 2.70
N ALA A 135 -0.67 13.13 3.79
CA ALA A 135 -1.16 14.11 4.76
C ALA A 135 -1.37 15.49 4.11
N ALA A 136 -0.41 15.95 3.30
CA ALA A 136 -0.53 17.21 2.55
C ALA A 136 -1.71 17.17 1.58
N THR A 137 -1.93 16.05 0.88
CA THR A 137 -3.06 15.87 -0.04
C THR A 137 -4.39 15.98 0.69
N LEU A 138 -4.50 15.43 1.90
CA LEU A 138 -5.72 15.57 2.72
C LEU A 138 -5.92 16.98 3.23
N LEU A 139 -4.85 17.69 3.60
CA LEU A 139 -4.94 19.08 4.01
C LEU A 139 -5.42 19.97 2.85
N VAL A 140 -4.90 19.74 1.65
CA VAL A 140 -5.35 20.42 0.42
C VAL A 140 -6.81 20.05 0.12
N LEU A 141 -7.18 18.78 0.21
CA LEU A 141 -8.55 18.35 -0.03
C LEU A 141 -9.52 18.96 0.99
N ASN A 142 -9.13 18.99 2.26
CA ASN A 142 -9.92 19.61 3.32
C ASN A 142 -10.08 21.11 3.12
N SER A 143 -9.04 21.81 2.64
CA SER A 143 -9.14 23.24 2.36
C SER A 143 -10.02 23.55 1.15
N ILE A 144 -9.95 22.74 0.09
CA ILE A 144 -10.82 22.86 -1.09
C ILE A 144 -12.30 22.66 -0.71
N VAL A 145 -12.56 21.75 0.23
CA VAL A 145 -13.92 21.38 0.67
C VAL A 145 -14.46 22.27 1.79
N GLY A 146 -13.68 23.27 2.25
CA GLY A 146 -14.12 24.26 3.24
C GLY A 146 -13.99 23.81 4.70
N GLY A 147 -13.16 22.81 5.00
CA GLY A 147 -12.82 22.41 6.37
C GLY A 147 -13.62 21.23 6.94
N GLU A 148 -14.67 20.77 6.26
CA GLU A 148 -15.52 19.66 6.69
C GLU A 148 -15.47 18.46 5.73
N LEU A 149 -14.27 17.99 5.41
CA LEU A 149 -14.06 16.93 4.41
C LEU A 149 -14.96 15.71 4.60
N PHE A 150 -15.04 15.17 5.83
CA PHE A 150 -15.81 13.96 6.11
C PHE A 150 -17.32 14.18 6.02
N VAL A 151 -17.79 15.35 6.44
CA VAL A 151 -19.19 15.73 6.35
C VAL A 151 -19.60 15.84 4.89
N LYS A 152 -18.81 16.56 4.09
CA LYS A 152 -19.06 16.75 2.65
C LYS A 152 -18.95 15.45 1.86
N ALA A 153 -18.01 14.58 2.21
CA ALA A 153 -17.91 13.25 1.63
C ALA A 153 -19.15 12.39 1.98
N SER A 154 -19.63 12.45 3.22
CA SER A 154 -20.87 11.75 3.62
C SER A 154 -22.10 12.30 2.89
N GLU A 155 -22.22 13.62 2.74
CA GLU A 155 -23.30 14.27 1.98
C GLU A 155 -23.29 13.83 0.50
N ALA A 156 -22.11 13.72 -0.11
CA ALA A 156 -21.99 13.24 -1.49
C ALA A 156 -22.42 11.78 -1.66
N ILE A 157 -22.12 10.91 -0.69
CA ILE A 157 -22.57 9.51 -0.72
C ILE A 157 -24.07 9.41 -0.47
N CYS A 158 -24.61 10.16 0.49
CA CYS A 158 -26.04 10.19 0.76
C CYS A 158 -26.82 10.70 -0.45
N SER A 159 -26.34 11.75 -1.13
CA SER A 159 -27.00 12.25 -2.35
C SER A 159 -26.95 11.25 -3.49
N LEU A 160 -25.85 10.52 -3.67
CA LEU A 160 -25.77 9.42 -4.63
C LEU A 160 -26.84 8.33 -4.40
N ILE A 161 -27.13 8.02 -3.13
CA ILE A 161 -28.17 7.05 -2.76
C ILE A 161 -29.56 7.67 -2.94
N GLU A 162 -29.75 8.93 -2.55
CA GLU A 162 -31.01 9.65 -2.67
C GLU A 162 -31.47 9.81 -4.13
N TYR A 163 -30.53 10.02 -5.07
CA TYR A 163 -30.82 10.12 -6.50
C TYR A 163 -30.76 8.77 -7.23
N SER A 164 -30.44 7.67 -6.55
CA SER A 164 -30.40 6.34 -7.17
C SER A 164 -31.78 5.72 -7.28
N ASP A 165 -32.08 5.11 -8.43
CA ASP A 165 -33.29 4.30 -8.63
C ASP A 165 -33.39 3.12 -7.64
N PHE A 166 -32.27 2.68 -7.06
CA PHE A 166 -32.20 1.61 -6.07
C PHE A 166 -32.00 2.12 -4.64
N GLY A 167 -32.08 3.43 -4.43
CA GLY A 167 -31.76 4.08 -3.15
C GLY A 167 -32.58 3.52 -1.99
N ASP A 168 -33.90 3.43 -2.18
CA ASP A 168 -34.81 2.95 -1.13
C ASP A 168 -34.60 1.48 -0.80
N MET A 169 -34.39 0.63 -1.81
CA MET A 169 -34.07 -0.78 -1.62
C MET A 169 -32.76 -0.95 -0.83
N LEU A 170 -31.76 -0.13 -1.13
CA LEU A 170 -30.47 -0.15 -0.45
C LEU A 170 -30.62 0.31 1.01
N LEU A 171 -31.36 1.38 1.28
CA LEU A 171 -31.65 1.87 2.63
C LEU A 171 -32.42 0.84 3.47
N ILE A 172 -33.44 0.20 2.89
CA ILE A 172 -34.18 -0.89 3.55
C ILE A 172 -33.26 -2.05 3.88
N THR A 173 -32.42 -2.47 2.93
CA THR A 173 -31.46 -3.56 3.13
C THR A 173 -30.48 -3.22 4.26
N MET A 174 -29.95 -2.00 4.27
CA MET A 174 -29.07 -1.51 5.34
C MET A 174 -29.78 -1.50 6.71
N ALA A 175 -31.05 -1.12 6.76
CA ALA A 175 -31.84 -1.15 7.98
C ALA A 175 -32.09 -2.59 8.47
N GLN A 176 -32.41 -3.53 7.56
CA GLN A 176 -32.61 -4.95 7.89
C GLN A 176 -31.35 -5.62 8.45
N TYR A 177 -30.17 -5.24 7.95
CA TYR A 177 -28.89 -5.71 8.49
C TYR A 177 -28.43 -4.93 9.73
N GLY A 178 -29.21 -3.96 10.21
CA GLY A 178 -28.89 -3.15 11.39
C GLY A 178 -27.73 -2.17 11.20
N LEU A 179 -27.38 -1.85 9.95
CA LEU A 179 -26.35 -0.84 9.65
C LEU A 179 -26.87 0.58 9.89
N VAL A 180 -28.16 0.79 9.67
CA VAL A 180 -28.85 2.07 9.81
C VAL A 180 -30.09 1.85 10.67
N SER A 181 -30.39 2.79 11.56
CA SER A 181 -31.49 2.67 12.52
C SER A 181 -32.70 3.49 12.09
N LEU A 182 -33.89 2.91 12.24
CA LEU A 182 -35.16 3.62 12.17
C LEU A 182 -35.73 3.76 13.58
N SER A 183 -36.34 4.90 13.91
CA SER A 183 -37.09 5.03 15.17
C SER A 183 -38.29 4.08 15.19
N GLY A 184 -38.64 3.57 16.38
CA GLY A 184 -39.73 2.61 16.55
C GLY A 184 -41.08 3.14 16.06
N ASP A 185 -41.30 4.45 16.14
CA ASP A 185 -42.54 5.11 15.72
C ASP A 185 -42.72 5.12 14.19
N LEU A 186 -41.62 5.04 13.43
CA LEU A 186 -41.65 5.04 11.97
C LEU A 186 -41.68 3.62 11.38
N MET A 187 -41.37 2.57 12.17
CA MET A 187 -41.31 1.19 11.67
C MET A 187 -42.66 0.65 11.20
N ASP A 188 -43.76 1.00 11.86
CA ASP A 188 -45.09 0.45 11.58
C ASP A 188 -45.75 1.00 10.29
N GLY A 189 -45.12 1.97 9.61
CA GLY A 189 -45.61 2.56 8.36
C GLY A 189 -44.51 2.97 7.38
N ALA A 190 -43.26 2.56 7.60
CA ALA A 190 -42.11 3.01 6.82
C ALA A 190 -42.11 2.56 5.36
N VAL A 191 -42.77 1.45 5.05
CA VAL A 191 -42.61 0.77 3.76
C VAL A 191 -43.95 0.62 3.06
N LEU A 192 -44.06 1.25 1.89
CA LEU A 192 -45.19 1.12 0.97
C LEU A 192 -44.86 0.05 -0.07
N MET A 193 -45.80 -0.87 -0.30
CA MET A 193 -45.69 -1.83 -1.41
C MET A 193 -46.19 -1.17 -2.69
N THR A 194 -45.35 -1.20 -3.73
CA THR A 194 -45.68 -0.77 -5.09
C THR A 194 -45.49 -1.93 -6.07
N GLU A 195 -46.01 -1.79 -7.31
CA GLU A 195 -45.86 -2.82 -8.36
C GLU A 195 -44.40 -3.16 -8.72
N LEU A 196 -43.45 -2.28 -8.37
CA LEU A 196 -42.01 -2.42 -8.64
C LEU A 196 -41.17 -2.76 -7.39
N GLY A 197 -41.79 -2.89 -6.21
CA GLY A 197 -41.11 -3.27 -4.97
C GLY A 197 -41.49 -2.44 -3.73
N TYR A 198 -40.61 -2.46 -2.73
CA TYR A 198 -40.75 -1.72 -1.47
C TYR A 198 -40.24 -0.27 -1.65
N VAL A 199 -41.09 0.71 -1.39
CA VAL A 199 -40.75 2.15 -1.43
C VAL A 199 -40.86 2.71 -0.01
N LEU A 200 -39.91 3.56 0.39
CA LEU A 200 -39.94 4.17 1.71
C LEU A 200 -40.89 5.37 1.72
N THR A 201 -41.56 5.61 2.84
CA THR A 201 -42.22 6.90 3.06
C THR A 201 -41.15 7.99 3.21
N ASP A 202 -41.44 9.20 2.73
CA ASP A 202 -40.54 10.35 2.85
C ASP A 202 -39.95 10.56 4.27
N PRO A 203 -40.72 10.50 5.37
CA PRO A 203 -40.15 10.64 6.71
C PRO A 203 -39.21 9.48 7.10
N ALA A 204 -39.55 8.23 6.75
CA ALA A 204 -38.68 7.09 7.02
C ALA A 204 -37.39 7.18 6.20
N ARG A 205 -37.48 7.61 4.94
CA ARG A 205 -36.34 7.81 4.04
C ARG A 205 -35.37 8.86 4.59
N GLN A 206 -35.88 9.99 5.05
CA GLN A 206 -35.05 11.05 5.64
C GLN A 206 -34.35 10.60 6.92
N GLU A 207 -35.03 9.86 7.80
CA GLU A 207 -34.41 9.32 9.01
C GLU A 207 -33.28 8.33 8.69
N LEU A 208 -33.50 7.42 7.74
CA LEU A 208 -32.47 6.48 7.30
C LEU A 208 -31.27 7.21 6.66
N LEU A 209 -31.50 8.26 5.85
CA LEU A 209 -30.41 9.05 5.28
C LEU A 209 -29.61 9.80 6.36
N LEU A 210 -30.25 10.28 7.43
CA LEU A 210 -29.58 10.91 8.57
C LEU A 210 -28.75 9.91 9.36
N SER A 211 -29.30 8.73 9.66
CA SER A 211 -28.59 7.66 10.36
C SER A 211 -27.42 7.14 9.51
N LEU A 212 -27.61 6.99 8.20
CA LEU A 212 -26.55 6.65 7.23
C LEU A 212 -25.44 7.71 7.23
N ARG A 213 -25.78 9.00 7.19
CA ARG A 213 -24.80 10.10 7.23
C ARG A 213 -23.96 10.03 8.51
N SER A 214 -24.57 9.82 9.66
CA SER A 214 -23.87 9.68 10.95
C SER A 214 -22.91 8.49 10.95
N MET A 215 -23.37 7.34 10.44
CA MET A 215 -22.53 6.14 10.27
C MET A 215 -21.34 6.43 9.34
N LEU A 216 -21.57 7.04 8.18
CA LEU A 216 -20.53 7.36 7.21
C LEU A 216 -19.47 8.31 7.77
N ILE A 217 -19.88 9.37 8.49
CA ILE A 217 -18.92 10.28 9.14
C ILE A 217 -18.05 9.52 10.14
N THR A 218 -18.66 8.67 10.96
CA THR A 218 -17.96 7.84 11.95
C THR A 218 -16.97 6.89 11.26
N MET A 219 -17.42 6.19 10.23
CA MET A 219 -16.58 5.26 9.46
C MET A 219 -15.42 5.96 8.76
N LEU A 220 -15.68 7.09 8.08
CA LEU A 220 -14.63 7.84 7.38
C LEU A 220 -13.59 8.39 8.36
N THR A 221 -14.03 8.90 9.50
CA THR A 221 -13.13 9.44 10.54
C THR A 221 -12.28 8.33 11.16
N ALA A 222 -12.84 7.13 11.36
CA ALA A 222 -12.13 6.00 11.94
C ALA A 222 -11.20 5.30 10.94
N LEU A 223 -11.68 5.03 9.73
CA LEU A 223 -10.98 4.17 8.76
C LEU A 223 -9.90 4.92 7.98
N LEU A 224 -10.15 6.17 7.59
CA LEU A 224 -9.26 6.89 6.69
C LEU A 224 -7.83 7.02 7.25
N PRO A 225 -7.61 7.41 8.53
CA PRO A 225 -6.26 7.47 9.11
C PRO A 225 -5.52 6.13 9.07
N GLY A 226 -6.22 5.03 9.39
CA GLY A 226 -5.64 3.69 9.34
C GLY A 226 -5.24 3.29 7.92
N MET A 227 -6.15 3.50 6.96
CA MET A 227 -5.89 3.22 5.54
C MET A 227 -4.72 4.05 5.00
N LEU A 228 -4.59 5.31 5.40
CA LEU A 228 -3.49 6.17 4.96
C LEU A 228 -2.13 5.65 5.43
N ILE A 229 -2.01 5.23 6.69
CA ILE A 229 -0.75 4.67 7.20
C ILE A 229 -0.43 3.38 6.48
N SER A 230 -1.39 2.45 6.42
CA SER A 230 -1.19 1.17 5.79
C SER A 230 -0.79 1.33 4.32
N HIS A 231 -1.54 2.17 3.60
CA HIS A 231 -1.31 2.44 2.20
C HIS A 231 0.00 3.19 1.95
N SER A 232 0.37 4.14 2.81
CA SER A 232 1.67 4.84 2.75
C SER A 232 2.84 3.85 2.80
N VAL A 233 2.80 2.92 3.76
CA VAL A 233 3.88 1.94 3.94
C VAL A 233 3.93 0.97 2.76
N GLU A 234 2.79 0.44 2.33
CA GLU A 234 2.70 -0.48 1.20
C GLU A 234 3.14 0.16 -0.12
N THR A 235 2.66 1.37 -0.42
CA THR A 235 3.04 2.08 -1.65
C THR A 235 4.48 2.52 -1.64
N ALA A 236 5.02 2.99 -0.51
CA ALA A 236 6.44 3.32 -0.41
C ALA A 236 7.32 2.09 -0.64
N LEU A 237 6.93 0.95 -0.05
CA LEU A 237 7.61 -0.33 -0.25
C LEU A 237 7.58 -0.76 -1.71
N LEU A 238 6.39 -0.82 -2.32
CA LEU A 238 6.24 -1.24 -3.71
C LEU A 238 6.95 -0.28 -4.67
N SER A 239 6.87 1.03 -4.44
CA SER A 239 7.51 2.05 -5.29
C SER A 239 9.03 1.99 -5.22
N HIS A 240 9.59 1.43 -4.16
CA HIS A 240 11.03 1.26 -4.05
C HIS A 240 11.50 -0.11 -4.55
N VAL A 241 10.81 -1.17 -4.14
CA VAL A 241 11.22 -2.57 -4.31
C VAL A 241 10.92 -3.06 -5.72
N TRP A 242 9.72 -2.76 -6.24
CA TRP A 242 9.28 -3.28 -7.53
C TRP A 242 10.12 -2.76 -8.70
N PRO A 243 10.44 -1.45 -8.81
CA PRO A 243 11.31 -0.95 -9.88
C PRO A 243 12.69 -1.60 -9.87
N ARG A 244 13.29 -1.78 -8.68
CA ARG A 244 14.62 -2.39 -8.52
C ARG A 244 14.60 -3.86 -8.90
N HIS A 245 13.62 -4.62 -8.41
CA HIS A 245 13.44 -6.01 -8.79
C HIS A 245 13.20 -6.18 -10.30
N ARG A 246 12.40 -5.29 -10.91
CA ARG A 246 12.20 -5.28 -12.36
C ARG A 246 13.49 -4.99 -13.12
N LEU A 247 14.28 -4.01 -12.68
CA LEU A 247 15.56 -3.69 -13.30
C LEU A 247 16.56 -4.85 -13.18
N GLN A 248 16.66 -5.47 -12.01
CA GLN A 248 17.50 -6.67 -11.79
C GLN A 248 17.13 -7.78 -12.76
N ARG A 249 15.84 -8.13 -12.89
CA ARG A 249 15.37 -9.17 -13.82
C ARG A 249 15.64 -8.87 -15.29
N LEU A 250 15.69 -7.60 -15.66
CA LEU A 250 15.97 -7.19 -17.03
C LEU A 250 17.46 -7.27 -17.36
N SER A 251 18.31 -7.24 -16.33
CA SER A 251 19.77 -7.25 -16.45
C SER A 251 20.38 -8.63 -16.16
N ALA A 252 19.70 -9.49 -15.41
CA ALA A 252 20.18 -10.80 -15.00
C ALA A 252 20.01 -11.87 -16.10
N PRO A 253 20.97 -12.80 -16.26
CA PRO A 253 20.81 -13.96 -17.12
C PRO A 253 19.71 -14.92 -16.61
N PRO A 254 19.05 -15.71 -17.47
CA PRO A 254 17.90 -16.54 -17.10
C PRO A 254 18.17 -17.58 -16.00
N GLU A 255 19.40 -18.08 -15.91
CA GLU A 255 19.78 -19.18 -15.00
C GLU A 255 19.79 -18.72 -13.52
N GLU A 256 20.21 -17.48 -13.25
CA GLU A 256 20.27 -16.89 -11.89
C GLU A 256 18.89 -16.60 -11.28
N LEU A 257 17.81 -16.59 -12.10
CA LEU A 257 16.46 -16.27 -11.63
C LEU A 257 15.76 -17.46 -10.92
N THR A 258 16.32 -18.66 -11.05
CA THR A 258 15.70 -19.93 -10.62
C THR A 258 16.19 -20.41 -9.27
N GLU A 259 17.40 -20.05 -8.87
CA GLU A 259 17.98 -20.45 -7.58
C GLU A 259 17.44 -19.60 -6.43
N MET A 260 17.42 -20.14 -5.19
CA MET A 260 17.18 -19.30 -4.02
C MET A 260 18.39 -18.41 -3.82
N PRO A 261 18.27 -17.08 -3.96
CA PRO A 261 19.40 -16.20 -3.78
C PRO A 261 19.84 -16.26 -2.31
N GLY A 262 21.16 -16.33 -2.11
CA GLY A 262 21.80 -16.17 -0.81
C GLY A 262 21.54 -14.79 -0.21
N ALA A 263 22.02 -14.58 1.03
CA ALA A 263 22.01 -13.24 1.61
C ALA A 263 22.79 -12.28 0.70
N PRO A 264 22.28 -11.07 0.42
CA PRO A 264 22.97 -10.13 -0.45
C PRO A 264 24.33 -9.75 0.13
N GLU A 265 25.34 -9.65 -0.74
CA GLU A 265 26.64 -9.09 -0.37
C GLU A 265 26.57 -7.55 -0.43
N GLY A 266 26.65 -6.88 0.71
CA GLY A 266 26.70 -5.41 0.79
C GLY A 266 25.34 -4.72 0.95
N ASP A 267 25.17 -3.54 0.32
CA ASP A 267 24.03 -2.63 0.51
C ASP A 267 22.89 -2.88 -0.52
N GLU A 268 22.86 -4.10 -1.07
CA GLU A 268 21.87 -4.52 -2.06
C GLU A 268 20.54 -4.93 -1.39
N MET A 269 19.44 -4.76 -2.14
CA MET A 269 18.12 -5.12 -1.62
C MET A 269 18.03 -6.64 -1.43
N PRO A 270 17.76 -7.14 -0.21
CA PRO A 270 17.57 -8.57 -0.01
C PRO A 270 16.33 -9.06 -0.76
N HIS A 271 16.37 -10.32 -1.17
CA HIS A 271 15.22 -10.96 -1.79
C HIS A 271 14.04 -11.01 -0.80
N ILE A 272 12.80 -10.86 -1.29
CA ILE A 272 11.58 -10.78 -0.44
C ILE A 272 11.48 -11.98 0.51
N SER A 273 11.90 -13.17 0.11
CA SER A 273 11.90 -14.39 0.94
C SER A 273 12.76 -14.28 2.21
N LEU A 274 13.77 -13.40 2.20
CA LEU A 274 14.71 -13.18 3.30
C LEU A 274 14.27 -12.05 4.24
N TRP A 275 13.22 -11.32 3.90
CA TRP A 275 12.75 -10.20 4.72
C TRP A 275 12.14 -10.71 6.02
N HIS A 276 12.60 -10.15 7.12
CA HIS A 276 12.14 -10.49 8.45
C HIS A 276 12.34 -9.32 9.39
N ILE A 277 11.50 -9.26 10.43
CA ILE A 277 11.66 -8.31 11.53
C ILE A 277 12.65 -8.91 12.53
N PRO A 278 13.72 -8.18 12.91
CA PRO A 278 14.63 -8.64 13.96
C PRO A 278 13.87 -8.88 15.28
N ARG A 279 14.27 -9.90 16.05
CA ARG A 279 13.61 -10.26 17.33
C ARG A 279 13.32 -9.08 18.28
N PRO A 280 14.28 -8.17 18.59
CA PRO A 280 14.01 -7.07 19.52
C PRO A 280 12.95 -6.09 18.98
N TRP A 281 12.85 -5.96 17.66
CA TRP A 281 11.84 -5.12 17.02
C TRP A 281 10.47 -5.79 16.96
N GLY A 282 10.43 -7.13 16.86
CA GLY A 282 9.16 -7.87 16.84
C GLY A 282 8.31 -7.62 18.08
N LEU A 283 8.92 -7.59 19.27
CA LEU A 283 8.20 -7.27 20.51
C LEU A 283 7.76 -5.79 20.54
N ARG A 284 8.64 -4.86 20.16
CA ARG A 284 8.35 -3.42 20.13
C ARG A 284 7.21 -3.08 19.18
N ILE A 285 7.20 -3.70 17.99
CA ILE A 285 6.11 -3.58 17.02
C ILE A 285 4.88 -4.32 17.55
N GLY A 286 5.05 -5.46 18.23
CA GLY A 286 3.96 -6.18 18.89
C GLY A 286 3.17 -5.33 19.90
N ILE A 287 3.84 -4.43 20.63
CA ILE A 287 3.18 -3.48 21.54
C ILE A 287 2.23 -2.55 20.79
N LEU A 288 2.51 -2.19 19.53
CA LEU A 288 1.60 -1.39 18.71
C LEU A 288 0.26 -2.11 18.45
N GLY A 289 0.26 -3.45 18.49
CA GLY A 289 -0.97 -4.25 18.43
C GLY A 289 -1.93 -3.97 19.58
N ALA A 290 -1.44 -3.54 20.75
CA ALA A 290 -2.29 -3.08 21.86
C ALA A 290 -3.08 -1.80 21.53
N GLY A 291 -2.71 -1.09 20.46
CA GLY A 291 -3.49 0.02 19.90
C GLY A 291 -4.93 -0.37 19.55
N TYR A 292 -5.20 -1.65 19.28
CA TYR A 292 -6.57 -2.16 19.13
C TYR A 292 -7.46 -1.89 20.35
N PHE A 293 -6.92 -1.98 21.57
CA PHE A 293 -7.72 -1.68 22.77
C PHE A 293 -8.02 -0.18 22.90
N LEU A 294 -7.22 0.67 22.28
CA LEU A 294 -7.46 2.10 22.28
C LEU A 294 -8.57 2.50 21.29
N THR A 295 -8.87 1.69 20.27
CA THR A 295 -9.94 2.00 19.30
C THR A 295 -11.33 2.01 19.95
N THR A 296 -11.51 1.30 21.05
CA THR A 296 -12.75 1.30 21.84
C THR A 296 -12.83 2.45 22.85
N SER A 297 -11.83 3.36 22.86
CA SER A 297 -11.86 4.52 23.75
C SER A 297 -12.98 5.48 23.37
N ALA A 298 -13.68 6.00 24.39
CA ALA A 298 -14.66 7.07 24.21
C ALA A 298 -14.01 8.41 23.77
N ASN A 299 -12.69 8.55 23.95
CA ASN A 299 -11.95 9.73 23.48
C ASN A 299 -11.60 9.56 21.99
N PRO A 300 -12.09 10.43 21.09
CA PRO A 300 -11.86 10.30 19.65
C PRO A 300 -10.37 10.33 19.25
N ALA A 301 -9.55 11.12 19.95
CA ALA A 301 -8.12 11.21 19.66
C ALA A 301 -7.38 9.92 20.04
N LEU A 302 -7.73 9.31 21.18
CA LEU A 302 -7.17 8.03 21.60
C LEU A 302 -7.63 6.89 20.69
N SER A 303 -8.90 6.90 20.27
CA SER A 303 -9.43 5.93 19.33
C SER A 303 -8.72 5.99 17.97
N MET A 304 -8.54 7.20 17.42
CA MET A 304 -7.78 7.42 16.19
C MET A 304 -6.33 6.98 16.31
N LEU A 305 -5.63 7.35 17.40
CA LEU A 305 -4.25 6.94 17.64
C LEU A 305 -4.12 5.42 17.79
N GLY A 306 -5.07 4.78 18.47
CA GLY A 306 -5.20 3.32 18.56
C GLY A 306 -5.28 2.66 17.19
N GLN A 307 -6.15 3.20 16.32
CA GLN A 307 -6.34 2.71 14.96
C GLN A 307 -5.06 2.86 14.13
N MET A 308 -4.36 3.99 14.27
CA MET A 308 -3.09 4.25 13.58
C MET A 308 -2.01 3.23 13.98
N PHE A 309 -1.87 2.95 15.28
CA PHE A 309 -0.90 1.96 15.78
C PHE A 309 -1.25 0.55 15.34
N PHE A 310 -2.53 0.17 15.41
CA PHE A 310 -2.99 -1.14 14.95
C PHE A 310 -2.80 -1.32 13.44
N SER A 311 -3.02 -0.27 12.64
CA SER A 311 -2.81 -0.29 11.19
C SER A 311 -1.32 -0.45 10.81
N LEU A 312 -0.42 0.19 11.57
CA LEU A 312 1.02 0.01 11.39
C LEU A 312 1.46 -1.41 11.78
N PHE A 313 0.96 -1.93 12.91
CA PHE A 313 1.20 -3.30 13.35
C PHE A 313 0.79 -4.31 12.28
N THR A 314 -0.44 -4.21 11.78
CA THR A 314 -1.00 -5.14 10.79
C THR A 314 -0.22 -5.10 9.48
N VAL A 315 0.14 -3.93 8.95
CA VAL A 315 0.90 -3.84 7.69
C VAL A 315 2.32 -4.38 7.84
N VAL A 316 3.02 -4.06 8.92
CA VAL A 316 4.39 -4.53 9.11
C VAL A 316 4.44 -6.06 9.23
N PHE A 317 3.52 -6.66 9.97
CA PHE A 317 3.41 -8.12 10.05
C PHE A 317 2.85 -8.74 8.77
N SER A 318 1.98 -8.05 8.03
CA SER A 318 1.52 -8.51 6.71
C SER A 318 2.67 -8.59 5.71
N ILE A 319 3.58 -7.61 5.68
CA ILE A 319 4.79 -7.64 4.84
C ILE A 319 5.66 -8.86 5.19
N GLN A 320 5.85 -9.13 6.49
CA GLN A 320 6.54 -10.33 6.94
C GLN A 320 5.78 -11.62 6.56
N GLY A 321 4.45 -11.60 6.59
CA GLY A 321 3.59 -12.69 6.13
C GLY A 321 3.78 -12.98 4.64
N VAL A 322 3.81 -11.94 3.80
CA VAL A 322 4.11 -12.06 2.36
C VAL A 322 5.50 -12.66 2.13
N ALA A 323 6.50 -12.19 2.89
CA ALA A 323 7.86 -12.73 2.84
C ALA A 323 7.91 -14.22 3.22
N THR A 324 7.17 -14.60 4.26
CA THR A 324 7.06 -15.98 4.75
C THR A 324 6.36 -16.88 3.74
N LEU A 325 5.25 -16.42 3.18
CA LEU A 325 4.50 -17.15 2.16
C LEU A 325 5.37 -17.38 0.92
N ASN A 326 6.05 -16.35 0.44
CA ASN A 326 6.96 -16.46 -0.70
C ASN A 326 8.09 -17.46 -0.43
N PHE A 327 8.68 -17.45 0.78
CA PHE A 327 9.69 -18.45 1.17
C PHE A 327 9.13 -19.88 1.14
N VAL A 328 7.95 -20.12 1.71
CA VAL A 328 7.31 -21.44 1.73
C VAL A 328 6.97 -21.91 0.31
N GLN A 329 6.41 -21.04 -0.52
CA GLN A 329 6.12 -21.36 -1.92
C GLN A 329 7.39 -21.61 -2.74
N HIS A 330 8.49 -20.91 -2.43
CA HIS A 330 9.78 -21.17 -3.04
C HIS A 330 10.28 -22.57 -2.67
N ARG A 331 10.31 -22.89 -1.37
CA ARG A 331 10.75 -24.19 -0.86
C ARG A 331 9.91 -25.36 -1.38
N ARG A 332 8.62 -25.13 -1.64
CA ARG A 332 7.71 -26.13 -2.22
C ARG A 332 7.79 -26.26 -3.75
N GLY A 333 8.64 -25.46 -4.42
CA GLY A 333 8.75 -25.49 -5.88
C GLY A 333 7.51 -24.96 -6.60
N THR A 334 6.65 -24.16 -5.94
CA THR A 334 5.47 -23.57 -6.57
C THR A 334 5.87 -22.71 -7.77
N SER A 335 5.13 -22.75 -8.88
CA SER A 335 5.46 -21.92 -10.06
C SER A 335 5.40 -20.41 -9.76
N TYR A 336 6.19 -19.61 -10.49
CA TYR A 336 6.28 -18.16 -10.30
C TYR A 336 4.92 -17.41 -10.37
N PRO A 337 4.00 -17.70 -11.30
CA PRO A 337 2.71 -16.99 -11.35
C PRO A 337 1.92 -17.13 -10.05
N TRP A 338 1.89 -18.33 -9.46
CA TRP A 338 1.22 -18.59 -8.18
C TRP A 338 1.94 -17.96 -6.98
N ARG A 339 3.27 -17.79 -7.06
CA ARG A 339 4.05 -17.04 -6.05
C ARG A 339 3.71 -15.56 -6.01
N VAL A 340 3.15 -15.01 -7.09
CA VAL A 340 2.73 -13.60 -7.16
C VAL A 340 1.22 -13.47 -6.94
N ALA A 341 0.42 -14.31 -7.58
CA ALA A 341 -1.04 -14.25 -7.53
C ALA A 341 -1.57 -14.50 -6.11
N LEU A 342 -1.06 -15.52 -5.40
CA LEU A 342 -1.59 -15.86 -4.08
C LEU A 342 -1.36 -14.75 -3.03
N PRO A 343 -0.15 -14.16 -2.88
CA PRO A 343 0.01 -13.00 -2.01
C PRO A 343 -0.94 -11.84 -2.35
N ILE A 344 -1.12 -11.52 -3.64
CA ILE A 344 -2.04 -10.45 -4.06
C ILE A 344 -3.48 -10.76 -3.63
N VAL A 345 -3.96 -11.98 -3.88
CA VAL A 345 -5.31 -12.40 -3.47
C VAL A 345 -5.46 -12.32 -1.95
N LEU A 346 -4.47 -12.79 -1.19
CA LEU A 346 -4.54 -12.72 0.27
C LEU A 346 -4.48 -11.27 0.78
N THR A 347 -3.68 -10.39 0.18
CA THR A 347 -3.66 -8.97 0.56
C THR A 347 -5.01 -8.29 0.29
N LEU A 348 -5.69 -8.63 -0.82
CA LEU A 348 -6.95 -8.00 -1.20
C LEU A 348 -8.16 -8.53 -0.43
N PHE A 349 -8.24 -9.84 -0.22
CA PHE A 349 -9.45 -10.48 0.32
C PHE A 349 -9.31 -10.95 1.77
N LEU A 350 -8.08 -11.26 2.21
CA LEU A 350 -7.81 -11.86 3.51
C LEU A 350 -6.57 -11.23 4.18
N PRO A 351 -6.49 -9.89 4.32
CA PRO A 351 -5.28 -9.20 4.77
C PRO A 351 -4.82 -9.68 6.16
N ASN A 352 -5.77 -10.03 7.04
CA ASN A 352 -5.47 -10.56 8.37
C ASN A 352 -4.72 -11.89 8.34
N THR A 353 -4.93 -12.74 7.33
CA THR A 353 -4.22 -14.02 7.19
C THR A 353 -2.71 -13.82 7.02
N LEU A 354 -2.30 -12.79 6.27
CA LEU A 354 -0.89 -12.46 6.11
C LEU A 354 -0.29 -11.92 7.41
N THR A 355 -1.01 -11.04 8.11
CA THR A 355 -0.60 -10.57 9.44
C THR A 355 -0.35 -11.74 10.39
N PHE A 356 -1.29 -12.68 10.50
CA PHE A 356 -1.14 -13.87 11.37
C PHE A 356 0.05 -14.73 10.95
N LEU A 357 0.24 -14.97 9.65
CA LEU A 357 1.39 -15.72 9.16
C LEU A 357 2.71 -15.02 9.54
N GLY A 358 2.75 -13.69 9.46
CA GLY A 358 3.90 -12.89 9.88
C GLY A 358 4.17 -13.00 11.38
N ILE A 359 3.15 -12.91 12.23
CA ILE A 359 3.26 -13.09 13.69
C ILE A 359 3.79 -14.48 14.01
N MET A 360 3.22 -15.52 13.38
CA MET A 360 3.65 -16.90 13.57
C MET A 360 5.11 -17.10 13.19
N ASP A 361 5.56 -16.56 12.05
CA ASP A 361 6.98 -16.56 11.65
C ASP A 361 7.87 -15.83 12.67
N GLN A 362 7.38 -14.74 13.29
CA GLN A 362 8.14 -14.01 14.31
C GLN A 362 8.35 -14.83 15.58
N MET A 363 7.31 -15.54 16.03
CA MET A 363 7.33 -16.33 17.25
C MET A 363 8.13 -17.62 17.10
N THR A 364 7.89 -18.36 16.01
CA THR A 364 8.44 -19.70 15.80
C THR A 364 9.76 -19.71 15.02
N ASN A 365 10.10 -18.60 14.34
CA ASN A 365 11.26 -18.52 13.45
C ASN A 365 11.29 -19.65 12.40
N MET A 366 10.16 -19.92 11.73
CA MET A 366 9.99 -21.04 10.78
C MET A 366 11.05 -21.07 9.68
N ARG A 367 11.51 -19.89 9.25
CA ARG A 367 12.50 -19.73 8.18
C ARG A 367 13.95 -19.81 8.66
N GLN A 368 14.18 -19.90 9.97
CA GLN A 368 15.51 -19.93 10.61
C GLN A 368 16.41 -18.75 10.22
N LEU A 369 15.82 -17.61 9.84
CA LEU A 369 16.57 -16.41 9.42
C LEU A 369 17.11 -15.59 10.59
N ARG A 370 16.61 -15.84 11.81
CA ARG A 370 17.00 -15.09 13.02
C ARG A 370 17.92 -15.96 13.89
N PRO A 371 19.01 -15.39 14.47
CA PRO A 371 19.87 -16.13 15.37
C PRO A 371 19.07 -16.63 16.59
N PRO A 372 19.39 -17.82 17.14
CA PRO A 372 18.75 -18.34 18.34
C PRO A 372 18.91 -17.36 19.51
N VAL A 373 17.95 -17.35 20.44
CA VAL A 373 18.09 -16.55 21.66
C VAL A 373 19.18 -17.24 22.45
N ARG A 374 20.34 -16.61 22.63
CA ARG A 374 21.37 -17.13 23.53
C ARG A 374 20.74 -17.28 24.91
N ARG A 375 20.78 -18.49 25.47
CA ARG A 375 20.34 -18.68 26.85
C ARG A 375 21.36 -17.99 27.76
N PRO A 376 20.94 -17.31 28.84
CA PRO A 376 21.86 -16.71 29.81
C PRO A 376 22.89 -17.70 30.39
N ASP A 377 22.60 -19.00 30.34
CA ASP A 377 23.43 -20.05 30.92
C ASP A 377 24.58 -20.54 30.00
N ASP A 378 24.58 -20.18 28.71
CA ASP A 378 25.60 -20.62 27.74
C ASP A 378 26.98 -19.96 27.93
N ASP A 379 27.05 -18.86 28.69
CA ASP A 379 28.33 -18.17 29.02
C ASP A 379 29.06 -18.82 30.21
N THR A 380 28.53 -19.92 30.78
CA THR A 380 29.12 -20.63 31.93
C THR A 380 29.55 -22.07 31.66
N ASP A 381 29.49 -22.55 30.42
CA ASP A 381 30.08 -23.86 30.07
C ASP A 381 31.54 -23.66 29.61
N PRO A 382 32.56 -23.96 30.45
CA PRO A 382 33.97 -23.84 30.09
C PRO A 382 34.41 -24.82 28.97
N ARG A 383 33.49 -25.60 28.41
CA ARG A 383 33.74 -26.52 27.29
C ARG A 383 33.63 -25.89 25.90
N ASN A 384 33.22 -24.62 25.80
CA ASN A 384 33.09 -23.93 24.51
C ASN A 384 34.36 -23.16 24.09
N ASP A 385 35.42 -23.14 24.90
CA ASP A 385 36.69 -22.47 24.59
C ASP A 385 37.75 -23.41 23.97
N GLU A 386 37.43 -24.68 23.79
CA GLU A 386 38.24 -25.63 23.03
C GLU A 386 37.42 -26.11 21.84
N PHE A 387 37.50 -25.44 20.68
CA PHE A 387 37.56 -26.05 19.33
C PHE A 387 37.72 -24.99 18.24
#